data_AF-A0A3B8IRG4-F1
#
_entry.id   AF-A0A3B8IRG4-F1
#
_cell.length_a   1.000
_cell.length_b   1.000
_cell.length_c   1.000
_cell.angle_alpha   90.00
_cell.angle_beta   90.00
_cell.angle_gamma   90.00
#
_symmetry.space_group_name_H-M   'P 1'
#
loop_
_entity.id
_entity.type
_entity.pdbx_description
1 polymer ?
#
loop_
_entity_poly.entity_id
_entity_poly.type
_entity_poly.pdbx_seq_one_letter_code
_entity_poly.pdbx_strand_id
1 'polypeptide(L)'
;VSVQVNGGRAVSEQTLVNNFLQIDDLIQVSRDSVHPLVDVTVEGRYILDGELVSPSPLILVRLKDENTLLRKTDTVGVQLFFKNPDQSEFTRISFTDPRVVWTPASEEEDFRLEFQPRDLGDGVYTLRVQASDATGNESGVEPYQISFLVDNESEITRFYPYPNPFSTSCRFVFTLSGSIIPDEIKIQILTVSGKVVREINQDELGPIHIGNNLTEFAWDGTDTWGQKLANGVYLYRVIVRNEGEAMDLRAPNQELDDRAFTRDYGKLYILR
;
A
#
# COMPACT_ATOMS: atom_id res chain seq x y z
N VAL A 1 34.70 -31.57 -7.19
CA VAL A 1 34.55 -32.81 -6.40
C VAL A 1 35.60 -33.81 -6.87
N SER A 2 36.31 -34.47 -5.95
CA SER A 2 37.26 -35.53 -6.30
C SER A 2 36.82 -36.87 -5.72
N VAL A 3 37.01 -37.93 -6.50
CA VAL A 3 36.79 -39.31 -6.08
C VAL A 3 38.14 -40.00 -6.05
N GLN A 4 38.49 -40.56 -4.90
CA GLN A 4 39.70 -41.33 -4.72
C GLN A 4 39.37 -42.82 -4.70
N VAL A 5 39.93 -43.56 -5.65
CA VAL A 5 39.84 -45.03 -5.71
C VAL A 5 41.03 -45.63 -4.96
N ASN A 6 40.82 -46.76 -4.27
CA ASN A 6 41.85 -47.42 -3.44
C ASN A 6 42.50 -46.50 -2.38
N GLY A 7 41.74 -45.56 -1.78
CA GLY A 7 42.26 -44.62 -0.77
C GLY A 7 42.87 -45.30 0.47
N GLY A 8 42.42 -46.50 0.80
CA GLY A 8 42.96 -47.34 1.88
C GLY A 8 44.19 -48.17 1.50
N ARG A 9 44.68 -48.10 0.25
CA ARG A 9 45.81 -48.89 -0.28
C ARG A 9 45.68 -50.39 -0.03
N ALA A 10 44.47 -50.92 -0.15
CA ALA A 10 44.20 -52.35 0.02
C ALA A 10 44.85 -53.20 -1.09
N VAL A 11 45.16 -52.57 -2.23
CA VAL A 11 45.91 -53.16 -3.33
C VAL A 11 47.22 -52.39 -3.53
N SER A 12 48.33 -53.12 -3.65
CA SER A 12 49.64 -52.54 -3.95
C SER A 12 49.73 -52.12 -5.41
N GLU A 13 50.02 -50.85 -5.65
CA GLU A 13 50.08 -50.25 -6.99
C GLU A 13 51.43 -49.60 -7.24
N GLN A 14 51.90 -49.63 -8.50
CA GLN A 14 53.15 -49.00 -8.91
C GLN A 14 53.02 -47.47 -9.09
N THR A 15 51.82 -46.99 -9.39
CA THR A 15 51.49 -45.56 -9.50
C THR A 15 50.15 -45.30 -8.85
N LEU A 16 50.02 -44.12 -8.23
CA LEU A 16 48.80 -43.68 -7.54
C LEU A 16 48.06 -42.59 -8.32
N VAL A 17 48.61 -42.15 -9.46
CA VAL A 17 48.09 -41.00 -10.21
C VAL A 17 46.73 -41.31 -10.86
N ASN A 18 46.50 -42.56 -11.24
CA ASN A 18 45.25 -43.06 -11.81
C ASN A 18 44.15 -43.33 -10.76
N ASN A 19 44.41 -43.11 -9.48
CA ASN A 19 43.44 -43.29 -8.41
C ASN A 19 42.61 -42.05 -8.12
N PHE A 20 42.97 -40.92 -8.73
CA PHE A 20 42.28 -39.66 -8.53
C PHE A 20 41.48 -39.35 -9.79
N LEU A 21 40.16 -39.35 -9.64
CA LEU A 21 39.26 -38.76 -10.61
C LEU A 21 38.87 -37.38 -10.08
N GLN A 22 39.30 -36.34 -10.77
CA GLN A 22 38.94 -34.95 -10.49
C GLN A 22 37.94 -34.51 -11.55
N ILE A 23 36.68 -34.29 -11.15
CA ILE A 23 35.59 -33.89 -12.06
C ILE A 23 35.27 -32.40 -11.94
N ASP A 24 36.23 -31.60 -11.47
CA ASP A 24 36.04 -30.16 -11.26
C ASP A 24 35.65 -29.45 -12.58
N ASP A 25 36.16 -29.92 -13.72
CA ASP A 25 35.85 -29.39 -15.05
C ASP A 25 34.50 -29.86 -15.63
N LEU A 26 33.84 -30.86 -15.01
CA LEU A 26 32.55 -31.39 -15.45
C LEU A 26 31.36 -30.77 -14.71
N ILE A 27 31.59 -30.07 -13.60
CA ILE A 27 30.55 -29.42 -12.82
C ILE A 27 30.66 -27.91 -13.05
N GLN A 28 29.82 -27.38 -13.92
CA GLN A 28 29.67 -25.94 -14.08
C GLN A 28 28.61 -25.43 -13.10
N VAL A 29 29.05 -24.70 -12.08
CA VAL A 29 28.15 -23.94 -11.20
C VAL A 29 28.09 -22.51 -11.73
N SER A 30 26.97 -22.17 -12.35
CA SER A 30 26.71 -20.79 -12.78
C SER A 30 26.30 -19.96 -11.56
N ARG A 31 26.90 -18.78 -11.42
CA ARG A 31 26.42 -17.79 -10.46
C ARG A 31 25.03 -17.33 -10.89
N ASP A 32 24.19 -17.08 -9.90
CA ASP A 32 22.93 -16.38 -10.12
C ASP A 32 23.18 -14.97 -10.70
N SER A 33 22.35 -14.60 -11.67
CA SER A 33 22.45 -13.33 -12.39
C SER A 33 21.10 -12.62 -12.51
N VAL A 34 20.07 -13.13 -11.83
CA VAL A 34 18.74 -12.56 -11.89
C VAL A 34 18.56 -11.59 -10.72
N HIS A 35 17.87 -10.48 -11.01
CA HIS A 35 17.72 -9.40 -10.06
C HIS A 35 16.49 -9.63 -9.20
N PRO A 36 16.57 -9.47 -7.87
CA PRO A 36 15.40 -9.58 -7.01
C PRO A 36 14.44 -8.40 -7.24
N LEU A 37 13.17 -8.58 -6.90
CA LEU A 37 12.15 -7.55 -6.96
C LEU A 37 11.88 -6.97 -5.56
N VAL A 38 12.01 -5.64 -5.43
CA VAL A 38 11.53 -4.91 -4.26
C VAL A 38 10.06 -4.57 -4.44
N ASP A 39 9.22 -5.02 -3.51
CA ASP A 39 7.79 -4.81 -3.47
C ASP A 39 7.43 -4.02 -2.22
N VAL A 40 6.87 -2.81 -2.39
CA VAL A 40 6.57 -1.89 -1.27
C VAL A 40 5.08 -1.63 -1.20
N THR A 41 4.54 -1.79 0.01
CA THR A 41 3.16 -1.44 0.34
C THR A 41 3.13 -0.52 1.55
N VAL A 42 2.13 0.36 1.59
CA VAL A 42 1.88 1.27 2.70
C VAL A 42 0.49 0.94 3.22
N GLU A 43 0.38 0.59 4.50
CA GLU A 43 -0.89 0.18 5.14
C GLU A 43 -1.57 -0.99 4.41
N GLY A 44 -0.77 -1.90 3.84
CA GLY A 44 -1.24 -3.07 3.10
C GLY A 44 -1.74 -2.79 1.68
N ARG A 45 -1.61 -1.55 1.18
CA ARG A 45 -2.00 -1.15 -0.18
C ARG A 45 -0.83 -0.57 -0.97
N TYR A 46 -0.96 -0.60 -2.29
CA TYR A 46 -0.08 0.14 -3.20
C TYR A 46 -0.56 1.58 -3.29
N ILE A 47 0.37 2.53 -3.11
CA ILE A 47 0.07 3.95 -3.21
C ILE A 47 0.63 4.53 -4.51
N LEU A 48 0.00 5.61 -4.96
CA LEU A 48 0.55 6.46 -6.03
C LEU A 48 1.52 7.49 -5.46
N ASP A 49 2.41 8.01 -6.30
CA ASP A 49 3.34 9.05 -5.89
C ASP A 49 2.57 10.33 -5.51
N GLY A 50 2.88 10.87 -4.33
CA GLY A 50 2.20 12.01 -3.74
C GLY A 50 0.84 11.70 -3.10
N GLU A 51 0.48 10.42 -2.96
CA GLU A 51 -0.78 10.04 -2.33
C GLU A 51 -0.79 10.36 -0.83
N LEU A 52 -1.98 10.72 -0.32
CA LEU A 52 -2.20 10.96 1.10
C LEU A 52 -2.26 9.64 1.88
N VAL A 53 -1.51 9.58 2.97
CA VAL A 53 -1.41 8.42 3.87
C VAL A 53 -1.53 8.86 5.32
N SER A 54 -1.73 7.91 6.24
CA SER A 54 -1.79 8.25 7.66
C SER A 54 -0.48 8.86 8.18
N PRO A 55 -0.53 9.66 9.26
CA PRO A 55 0.67 10.18 9.93
C PRO A 55 1.53 9.11 10.63
N SER A 56 1.04 7.88 10.76
CA SER A 56 1.78 6.75 11.34
C SER A 56 1.67 5.49 10.47
N PRO A 57 2.11 5.58 9.20
CA PRO A 57 1.86 4.53 8.21
C PRO A 57 2.73 3.31 8.49
N LEU A 58 2.17 2.11 8.34
CA LEU A 58 2.95 0.88 8.31
C LEU A 58 3.48 0.65 6.89
N ILE A 59 4.77 0.80 6.69
CA ILE A 59 5.42 0.56 5.39
C ILE A 59 6.02 -0.84 5.41
N LEU A 60 5.57 -1.71 4.51
CA LEU A 60 6.08 -3.06 4.34
C LEU A 60 6.85 -3.17 3.03
N VAL A 61 8.11 -3.53 3.14
CA VAL A 61 9.03 -3.82 2.05
C VAL A 61 9.26 -5.33 1.99
N ARG A 62 9.08 -5.92 0.82
CA ARG A 62 9.37 -7.34 0.53
C ARG A 62 10.44 -7.44 -0.54
N LEU A 63 11.40 -8.34 -0.34
CA LEU A 63 12.40 -8.67 -1.35
C LEU A 63 12.08 -10.06 -1.91
N LYS A 64 11.52 -10.09 -3.12
CA LYS A 64 11.18 -11.33 -3.82
C LYS A 64 12.33 -11.75 -4.71
N ASP A 65 12.72 -13.00 -4.58
CA ASP A 65 13.86 -13.59 -5.30
C ASP A 65 13.46 -15.00 -5.74
N GLU A 66 13.71 -15.35 -7.00
CA GLU A 66 13.46 -16.69 -7.53
C GLU A 66 14.52 -17.72 -7.10
N ASN A 67 15.64 -17.27 -6.51
CA ASN A 67 16.68 -18.15 -6.00
C ASN A 67 16.22 -18.89 -4.73
N THR A 68 15.81 -20.14 -4.91
CA THR A 68 15.36 -21.01 -3.81
C THR A 68 16.49 -21.58 -2.95
N LEU A 69 17.74 -21.51 -3.41
CA LEU A 69 18.91 -22.12 -2.77
C LEU A 69 19.64 -21.14 -1.85
N LEU A 70 19.78 -19.89 -2.29
CA LEU A 70 20.48 -18.83 -1.57
C LEU A 70 19.51 -17.70 -1.23
N ARG A 71 18.81 -17.89 -0.10
CA ARG A 71 17.79 -16.96 0.37
C ARG A 71 18.39 -15.81 1.14
N LYS A 72 17.72 -14.65 1.10
CA LYS A 72 18.12 -13.47 1.88
C LYS A 72 17.80 -13.65 3.37
N THR A 73 18.78 -14.02 4.17
CA THR A 73 18.59 -14.28 5.62
C THR A 73 19.18 -13.19 6.54
N ASP A 74 19.77 -12.14 5.98
CA ASP A 74 20.36 -11.03 6.71
C ASP A 74 20.02 -9.67 6.08
N THR A 75 20.46 -8.60 6.73
CA THR A 75 20.20 -7.22 6.30
C THR A 75 21.32 -6.65 5.42
N VAL A 76 22.37 -7.41 5.10
CA VAL A 76 23.50 -6.92 4.30
C VAL A 76 23.00 -6.58 2.91
N GLY A 77 23.39 -5.44 2.34
CA GLY A 77 22.91 -5.04 1.01
C GLY A 77 21.46 -4.55 0.97
N VAL A 78 20.74 -4.50 2.09
CA VAL A 78 19.44 -3.83 2.20
C VAL A 78 19.63 -2.45 2.83
N GLN A 79 19.07 -1.43 2.20
CA GLN A 79 19.16 -0.04 2.62
C GLN A 79 17.80 0.62 2.54
N LEU A 80 17.37 1.16 3.69
CA LEU A 80 16.17 1.96 3.83
C LEU A 80 16.55 3.41 4.07
N PHE A 81 16.02 4.30 3.25
CA PHE A 81 16.24 5.73 3.35
C PHE A 81 14.89 6.45 3.45
N PHE A 82 14.88 7.51 4.25
CA PHE A 82 13.70 8.31 4.50
C PHE A 82 14.07 9.79 4.44
N LYS A 83 13.27 10.57 3.71
CA LYS A 83 13.44 12.02 3.56
C LYS A 83 12.24 12.72 4.15
N ASN A 84 12.49 13.59 5.13
CA ASN A 84 11.48 14.45 5.74
C ASN A 84 11.22 15.70 4.87
N PRO A 85 10.06 16.36 4.99
CA PRO A 85 9.72 17.56 4.22
C PRO A 85 10.75 18.69 4.35
N ASP A 86 11.31 18.86 5.55
CA ASP A 86 12.27 19.93 5.86
C ASP A 86 13.72 19.61 5.43
N GLN A 87 13.96 18.43 4.85
CA GLN A 87 15.29 17.95 4.53
C GLN A 87 15.48 17.81 3.02
N SER A 88 16.62 18.31 2.52
CA SER A 88 17.02 18.10 1.12
C SER A 88 17.60 16.70 0.88
N GLU A 89 18.25 16.14 1.90
CA GLU A 89 18.98 14.87 1.82
C GLU A 89 18.21 13.71 2.46
N PHE A 90 18.47 12.51 1.95
CA PHE A 90 17.93 11.27 2.51
C PHE A 90 18.69 10.87 3.78
N THR A 91 17.94 10.48 4.81
CA THR A 91 18.51 9.89 6.03
C THR A 91 18.39 8.37 5.95
N ARG A 92 19.50 7.66 6.15
CA ARG A 92 19.48 6.19 6.24
C ARG A 92 18.87 5.75 7.57
N ILE A 93 17.89 4.86 7.52
CA ILE A 93 17.27 4.26 8.70
C ILE A 93 18.05 3.00 9.09
N SER A 94 18.39 2.88 10.38
CA SER A 94 19.08 1.71 10.91
C SER A 94 18.11 0.56 11.15
N PHE A 95 18.55 -0.68 10.95
CA PHE A 95 17.80 -1.88 11.33
C PHE A 95 17.70 -2.08 12.85
N THR A 96 18.47 -1.33 13.63
CA THR A 96 18.36 -1.28 15.10
C THR A 96 17.36 -0.22 15.57
N ASP A 97 16.75 0.54 14.67
CA ASP A 97 15.71 1.51 15.00
C ASP A 97 14.48 0.75 15.55
N PRO A 98 13.91 1.15 16.70
CA PRO A 98 12.75 0.48 17.27
C PRO A 98 11.49 0.53 16.39
N ARG A 99 11.46 1.39 15.37
CA ARG A 99 10.39 1.48 14.37
C ARG A 99 10.57 0.49 13.22
N VAL A 100 11.66 -0.27 13.23
CA VAL A 100 12.01 -1.22 12.17
C VAL A 100 11.94 -2.64 12.71
N VAL A 101 11.19 -3.48 12.00
CA VAL A 101 11.14 -4.93 12.24
C VAL A 101 11.47 -5.62 10.93
N TRP A 102 12.29 -6.66 10.96
CA TRP A 102 12.61 -7.42 9.76
C TRP A 102 12.57 -8.91 10.04
N THR A 103 12.22 -9.68 9.00
CA THR A 103 12.14 -11.14 9.05
C THR A 103 12.97 -11.71 7.90
N PRO A 104 13.89 -12.66 8.17
CA PRO A 104 14.67 -13.31 7.12
C PRO A 104 13.76 -14.12 6.19
N ALA A 105 14.18 -14.27 4.94
CA ALA A 105 13.53 -15.18 4.00
C ALA A 105 13.64 -16.64 4.49
N SER A 106 12.59 -17.41 4.23
CA SER A 106 12.49 -18.84 4.50
C SER A 106 12.02 -19.59 3.24
N GLU A 107 11.72 -20.88 3.35
CA GLU A 107 11.16 -21.65 2.23
C GLU A 107 9.77 -21.16 1.80
N GLU A 108 8.98 -20.65 2.75
CA GLU A 108 7.59 -20.24 2.53
C GLU A 108 7.43 -18.72 2.37
N GLU A 109 8.42 -17.95 2.83
CA GLU A 109 8.29 -16.50 2.98
C GLU A 109 9.50 -15.73 2.47
N ASP A 110 9.24 -14.63 1.79
CA ASP A 110 10.27 -13.68 1.34
C ASP A 110 10.88 -12.91 2.50
N PHE A 111 12.02 -12.26 2.27
CA PHE A 111 12.58 -11.32 3.24
C PHE A 111 11.64 -10.12 3.38
N ARG A 112 11.29 -9.78 4.63
CA ARG A 112 10.36 -8.71 4.96
C ARG A 112 11.03 -7.66 5.84
N LEU A 113 10.76 -6.39 5.55
CA LEU A 113 11.18 -5.24 6.32
C LEU A 113 9.96 -4.33 6.54
N GLU A 114 9.57 -4.16 7.79
CA GLU A 114 8.51 -3.28 8.25
C GLU A 114 9.14 -2.03 8.85
N PHE A 115 8.67 -0.86 8.41
CA PHE A 115 9.06 0.43 8.95
C PHE A 115 7.80 1.23 9.30
N GLN A 116 7.68 1.61 10.58
CA GLN A 116 6.54 2.36 11.07
C GLN A 116 6.99 3.70 11.68
N PRO A 117 7.20 4.75 10.85
CA PRO A 117 7.31 6.10 11.38
C PRO A 117 6.05 6.46 12.19
N ARG A 118 6.22 7.30 13.21
CA ARG A 118 5.14 7.70 14.12
C ARG A 118 5.09 9.22 14.17
N ASP A 119 3.88 9.74 14.33
CA ASP A 119 3.60 11.16 14.56
C ASP A 119 4.26 12.06 13.50
N LEU A 120 4.17 11.67 12.22
CA LEU A 120 4.67 12.48 11.12
C LEU A 120 3.90 13.80 11.05
N GLY A 121 4.63 14.92 11.04
CA GLY A 121 4.04 16.24 10.80
C GLY A 121 3.63 16.42 9.34
N ASP A 122 2.92 17.52 9.06
CA ASP A 122 2.40 17.79 7.72
C ASP A 122 3.53 17.97 6.69
N GLY A 123 3.34 17.41 5.50
CA GLY A 123 4.25 17.60 4.38
C GLY A 123 4.49 16.35 3.55
N VAL A 124 5.40 16.49 2.58
CA VAL A 124 5.75 15.43 1.63
C VAL A 124 6.98 14.67 2.13
N TYR A 125 6.81 13.37 2.35
CA TYR A 125 7.88 12.45 2.70
C TYR A 125 8.26 11.62 1.48
N THR A 126 9.54 11.23 1.40
CA THR A 126 9.98 10.29 0.36
C THR A 126 10.67 9.10 1.00
N LEU A 127 10.18 7.90 0.67
CA LEU A 127 10.82 6.63 0.98
C LEU A 127 11.73 6.24 -0.18
N ARG A 128 12.92 5.75 0.13
CA ARG A 128 13.82 5.14 -0.85
C ARG A 128 14.32 3.80 -0.32
N VAL A 129 14.23 2.76 -1.16
CA VAL A 129 14.66 1.40 -0.82
C VAL A 129 15.62 0.90 -1.89
N GLN A 130 16.75 0.36 -1.44
CA GLN A 130 17.68 -0.38 -2.30
C GLN A 130 18.00 -1.70 -1.61
N ALA A 131 17.93 -2.79 -2.36
CA ALA A 131 18.21 -4.11 -1.82
C ALA A 131 19.02 -4.95 -2.81
N SER A 132 19.74 -5.93 -2.30
CA SER A 132 20.35 -6.99 -3.09
C SER A 132 19.99 -8.36 -2.53
N ASP A 133 19.99 -9.37 -3.39
CA ASP A 133 19.78 -10.77 -3.02
C ASP A 133 20.94 -11.31 -2.15
N ALA A 134 20.94 -12.61 -1.86
CA ALA A 134 22.03 -13.23 -1.11
C ALA A 134 23.33 -13.37 -1.93
N THR A 135 23.24 -13.28 -3.26
CA THR A 135 24.38 -13.45 -4.18
C THR A 135 25.00 -12.12 -4.62
N GLY A 136 24.41 -10.99 -4.24
CA GLY A 136 24.84 -9.63 -4.54
C GLY A 136 24.19 -9.00 -5.79
N ASN A 137 23.14 -9.57 -6.37
CA ASN A 137 22.39 -8.94 -7.46
C ASN A 137 21.48 -7.84 -6.89
N GLU A 138 21.61 -6.61 -7.39
CA GLU A 138 20.80 -5.46 -6.94
C GLU A 138 19.38 -5.50 -7.51
N SER A 139 18.40 -4.98 -6.76
CA SER A 139 16.97 -5.01 -7.10
C SER A 139 16.52 -4.07 -8.23
N GLY A 140 17.44 -3.70 -9.12
CA GLY A 140 17.25 -2.72 -10.19
C GLY A 140 18.48 -1.81 -10.37
N VAL A 141 18.50 -1.06 -11.49
CA VAL A 141 19.54 -0.05 -11.78
C VAL A 141 19.35 1.20 -10.92
N GLU A 142 18.10 1.52 -10.60
CA GLU A 142 17.74 2.66 -9.75
C GLU A 142 17.03 2.15 -8.48
N PRO A 143 17.26 2.81 -7.33
CA PRO A 143 16.58 2.45 -6.10
C PRO A 143 15.09 2.78 -6.20
N TYR A 144 14.24 1.93 -5.64
CA TYR A 144 12.80 2.17 -5.55
C TYR A 144 12.55 3.45 -4.73
N GLN A 145 11.70 4.35 -5.25
CA GLN A 145 11.34 5.59 -4.59
C GLN A 145 9.84 5.83 -4.70
N ILE A 146 9.24 6.27 -3.59
CA ILE A 146 7.84 6.69 -3.54
C ILE A 146 7.71 7.86 -2.57
N SER A 147 6.98 8.90 -2.99
CA SER A 147 6.64 10.03 -2.14
C SER A 147 5.19 9.91 -1.68
N PHE A 148 4.90 10.38 -0.47
CA PHE A 148 3.55 10.42 0.08
C PHE A 148 3.35 11.70 0.88
N LEU A 149 2.09 12.15 0.95
CA LEU A 149 1.67 13.34 1.68
C LEU A 149 1.09 12.93 3.04
N VAL A 150 1.49 13.64 4.08
CA VAL A 150 0.85 13.58 5.39
C VAL A 150 0.16 14.91 5.65
N ASP A 151 -1.08 14.83 6.10
CA ASP A 151 -1.91 15.96 6.51
C ASP A 151 -2.65 15.56 7.80
N ASN A 152 -2.30 16.22 8.90
CA ASN A 152 -2.88 15.97 10.22
C ASN A 152 -4.20 16.73 10.44
N GLU A 153 -4.55 17.70 9.56
CA GLU A 153 -5.85 18.34 9.62
C GLU A 153 -6.92 17.30 9.25
N SER A 154 -7.85 17.05 10.18
CA SER A 154 -8.86 16.02 9.97
C SER A 154 -10.02 16.57 9.15
N GLU A 155 -10.07 16.15 7.90
CA GLU A 155 -10.98 16.68 6.89
C GLU A 155 -11.45 15.56 5.96
N ILE A 156 -12.68 15.69 5.45
CA ILE A 156 -13.12 14.90 4.29
C ILE A 156 -13.25 15.82 3.09
N THR A 157 -12.47 15.53 2.05
CA THR A 157 -12.47 16.25 0.79
C THR A 157 -12.89 15.34 -0.36
N ARG A 158 -13.23 15.96 -1.50
CA ARG A 158 -13.53 15.23 -2.75
C ARG A 158 -14.59 14.15 -2.60
N PHE A 159 -15.63 14.41 -1.79
CA PHE A 159 -16.72 13.48 -1.62
C PHE A 159 -17.69 13.55 -2.81
N TYR A 160 -17.82 12.46 -3.57
CA TYR A 160 -18.78 12.38 -4.68
C TYR A 160 -19.19 10.94 -5.02
N PRO A 161 -20.42 10.74 -5.54
CA PRO A 161 -20.83 9.46 -6.09
C PRO A 161 -20.16 9.20 -7.44
N TYR A 162 -19.73 7.96 -7.67
CA TYR A 162 -19.19 7.49 -8.95
C TYR A 162 -19.68 6.07 -9.28
N PRO A 163 -20.19 5.81 -10.51
CA PRO A 163 -20.48 6.80 -11.54
C PRO A 163 -21.66 7.72 -11.13
N ASN A 164 -21.69 8.94 -11.68
CA ASN A 164 -22.82 9.86 -11.56
C ASN A 164 -22.93 10.68 -12.85
N PRO A 165 -24.04 10.60 -13.62
CA PRO A 165 -25.24 9.78 -13.38
C PRO A 165 -24.98 8.26 -13.38
N PHE A 166 -25.85 7.48 -12.72
CA PHE A 166 -25.79 6.01 -12.73
C PHE A 166 -27.12 5.36 -13.11
N SER A 167 -27.07 4.11 -13.58
CA SER A 167 -28.24 3.32 -13.95
C SER A 167 -28.47 2.08 -13.09
N THR A 168 -27.39 1.42 -12.69
CA THR A 168 -27.43 0.21 -11.86
C THR A 168 -27.09 0.52 -10.41
N SER A 169 -25.91 1.09 -10.16
CA SER A 169 -25.44 1.45 -8.83
C SER A 169 -24.36 2.53 -8.88
N CYS A 170 -24.13 3.21 -7.76
CA CYS A 170 -22.99 4.09 -7.56
C CYS A 170 -22.28 3.77 -6.25
N ARG A 171 -20.97 4.04 -6.21
CA ARG A 171 -20.15 4.04 -5.01
C ARG A 171 -19.83 5.48 -4.61
N PHE A 172 -19.33 5.69 -3.41
CA PHE A 172 -18.87 7.00 -2.96
C PHE A 172 -17.35 7.02 -2.96
N VAL A 173 -16.79 8.08 -3.52
CA VAL A 173 -15.36 8.38 -3.55
C VAL A 173 -15.12 9.57 -2.66
N PHE A 174 -14.11 9.50 -1.80
CA PHE A 174 -13.71 10.61 -0.93
C PHE A 174 -12.26 10.46 -0.48
N THR A 175 -11.65 11.57 -0.06
CA THR A 175 -10.33 11.58 0.56
C THR A 175 -10.50 11.97 2.03
N LEU A 176 -9.97 11.16 2.94
CA LEU A 176 -9.97 11.41 4.38
C LEU A 176 -8.55 11.75 4.84
N SER A 177 -8.35 12.92 5.44
CA SER A 177 -7.09 13.33 6.06
C SER A 177 -7.19 13.30 7.60
N GLY A 178 -6.06 13.50 8.26
CA GLY A 178 -5.95 13.45 9.71
C GLY A 178 -5.33 12.16 10.25
N SER A 179 -5.27 12.07 11.57
CA SER A 179 -4.63 10.98 12.30
C SER A 179 -5.60 9.89 12.76
N ILE A 180 -6.91 10.16 12.74
CA ILE A 180 -7.95 9.30 13.31
C ILE A 180 -9.08 9.14 12.28
N ILE A 181 -9.56 7.91 12.12
CA ILE A 181 -10.75 7.63 11.31
C ILE A 181 -11.98 8.08 12.12
N PRO A 182 -12.91 8.87 11.55
CA PRO A 182 -14.09 9.35 12.27
C PRO A 182 -14.96 8.22 12.85
N ASP A 183 -15.63 8.50 13.97
CA ASP A 183 -16.55 7.57 14.64
C ASP A 183 -17.82 7.30 13.83
N GLU A 184 -18.32 8.32 13.13
CA GLU A 184 -19.54 8.24 12.34
C GLU A 184 -19.40 8.98 11.01
N ILE A 185 -19.55 8.25 9.91
CA ILE A 185 -19.78 8.77 8.56
C ILE A 185 -21.16 8.31 8.11
N LYS A 186 -22.05 9.27 7.85
CA LYS A 186 -23.42 9.01 7.39
C LYS A 186 -23.73 9.78 6.13
N ILE A 187 -24.19 9.06 5.11
CA ILE A 187 -24.64 9.65 3.84
C ILE A 187 -26.16 9.64 3.84
N GLN A 188 -26.78 10.82 3.76
CA GLN A 188 -28.22 10.92 3.61
C GLN A 188 -28.56 11.28 2.17
N ILE A 189 -29.42 10.47 1.54
CA ILE A 189 -29.99 10.73 0.23
C ILE A 189 -31.39 11.33 0.40
N LEU A 190 -31.64 12.44 -0.28
CA LEU A 190 -32.85 13.25 -0.18
C LEU A 190 -33.47 13.50 -1.56
N THR A 191 -34.80 13.65 -1.58
CA THR A 191 -35.49 14.25 -2.72
C THR A 191 -35.16 15.74 -2.84
N VAL A 192 -35.45 16.35 -3.99
CA VAL A 192 -35.37 17.82 -4.17
C VAL A 192 -36.27 18.61 -3.21
N SER A 193 -37.28 17.97 -2.61
CA SER A 193 -38.12 18.56 -1.56
C SER A 193 -37.56 18.40 -0.14
N GLY A 194 -36.39 17.78 0.03
CA GLY A 194 -35.72 17.57 1.32
C GLY A 194 -36.20 16.36 2.11
N LYS A 195 -37.01 15.47 1.52
CA LYS A 195 -37.40 14.21 2.19
C LYS A 195 -36.24 13.22 2.12
N VAL A 196 -35.76 12.74 3.26
CA VAL A 196 -34.78 11.65 3.33
C VAL A 196 -35.42 10.36 2.80
N VAL A 197 -34.76 9.74 1.82
CA VAL A 197 -35.21 8.48 1.20
C VAL A 197 -34.30 7.31 1.55
N ARG A 198 -33.02 7.57 1.85
CA ARG A 198 -32.05 6.56 2.29
C ARG A 198 -31.01 7.21 3.19
N GLU A 199 -30.60 6.50 4.23
CA GLU A 199 -29.40 6.81 5.01
C GLU A 199 -28.44 5.65 4.86
N ILE A 200 -27.16 5.92 4.60
CA ILE A 200 -26.11 4.92 4.48
C ILE A 200 -25.14 5.20 5.61
N ASN A 201 -24.99 4.25 6.53
CA ASN A 201 -24.12 4.39 7.70
C ASN A 201 -22.70 3.88 7.40
N GLN A 202 -21.74 4.26 8.25
CA GLN A 202 -20.32 3.92 8.11
C GLN A 202 -20.06 2.41 8.02
N ASP A 203 -20.78 1.62 8.81
CA ASP A 203 -20.72 0.16 8.79
C ASP A 203 -21.16 -0.44 7.45
N GLU A 204 -21.98 0.27 6.69
CA GLU A 204 -22.37 -0.14 5.35
C GLU A 204 -21.28 0.17 4.32
N LEU A 205 -20.46 1.22 4.51
CA LEU A 205 -19.51 1.71 3.49
C LEU A 205 -18.35 0.74 3.20
N GLY A 206 -18.04 -0.14 4.14
CA GLY A 206 -16.87 -1.03 4.12
C GLY A 206 -15.69 -0.45 4.92
N PRO A 207 -14.49 -1.04 4.80
CA PRO A 207 -13.30 -0.53 5.47
C PRO A 207 -12.94 0.87 4.97
N ILE A 208 -12.73 1.79 5.91
CA ILE A 208 -12.31 3.18 5.64
C ILE A 208 -10.90 3.36 6.16
N HIS A 209 -10.07 4.09 5.43
CA HIS A 209 -8.70 4.40 5.82
C HIS A 209 -8.37 5.88 5.57
N ILE A 210 -7.26 6.35 6.14
CA ILE A 210 -6.72 7.67 5.80
C ILE A 210 -6.17 7.63 4.36
N GLY A 211 -6.48 8.65 3.56
CA GLY A 211 -6.18 8.72 2.13
C GLY A 211 -7.43 8.60 1.25
N ASN A 212 -7.23 8.11 0.03
CA ASN A 212 -8.30 7.99 -0.96
C ASN A 212 -9.13 6.73 -0.74
N ASN A 213 -10.44 6.89 -0.59
CA ASN A 213 -11.39 5.81 -0.36
C ASN A 213 -12.33 5.66 -1.55
N LEU A 214 -12.64 4.41 -1.87
CA LEU A 214 -13.75 4.00 -2.73
C LEU A 214 -14.58 2.99 -1.94
N THR A 215 -15.84 3.32 -1.65
CA THR A 215 -16.68 2.44 -0.84
C THR A 215 -16.87 1.07 -1.49
N GLU A 216 -16.80 0.00 -0.69
CA GLU A 216 -17.15 -1.33 -1.17
C GLU A 216 -18.64 -1.40 -1.51
N PHE A 217 -19.45 -0.72 -0.69
CA PHE A 217 -20.88 -0.57 -0.88
C PHE A 217 -21.21 0.20 -2.16
N ALA A 218 -21.99 -0.47 -3.01
CA ALA A 218 -22.57 0.10 -4.20
C ALA A 218 -24.07 0.28 -3.97
N TRP A 219 -24.50 1.53 -3.83
CA TRP A 219 -25.91 1.85 -3.67
C TRP A 219 -26.65 1.71 -4.99
N ASP A 220 -27.73 0.95 -5.01
CA ASP A 220 -28.48 0.57 -6.21
C ASP A 220 -29.65 1.52 -6.55
N GLY A 221 -29.74 2.65 -5.86
CA GLY A 221 -30.83 3.61 -6.04
C GLY A 221 -32.15 3.14 -5.41
N THR A 222 -32.09 2.46 -4.27
CA THR A 222 -33.26 2.07 -3.45
C THR A 222 -33.41 2.93 -2.20
N ASP A 223 -34.64 3.03 -1.70
CA ASP A 223 -34.94 3.67 -0.42
C ASP A 223 -34.66 2.73 0.78
N THR A 224 -34.89 3.22 2.00
CA THR A 224 -34.70 2.45 3.24
C THR A 224 -35.55 1.16 3.33
N TRP A 225 -36.61 1.02 2.52
CA TRP A 225 -37.46 -0.18 2.46
C TRP A 225 -37.13 -1.06 1.26
N GLY A 226 -36.06 -0.78 0.53
CA GLY A 226 -35.63 -1.54 -0.65
C GLY A 226 -36.47 -1.24 -1.90
N GLN A 227 -37.31 -0.21 -1.90
CA GLN A 227 -38.06 0.18 -3.08
C GLN A 227 -37.20 1.03 -4.02
N LYS A 228 -37.31 0.75 -5.32
CA LYS A 228 -36.58 1.47 -6.36
C LYS A 228 -37.06 2.92 -6.48
N LEU A 229 -36.12 3.85 -6.39
CA LEU A 229 -36.39 5.28 -6.59
C LEU A 229 -36.69 5.62 -8.06
N ALA A 230 -37.51 6.63 -8.33
CA ALA A 230 -37.78 7.05 -9.71
C ALA A 230 -36.55 7.73 -10.35
N ASN A 231 -36.49 7.75 -11.69
CA ASN A 231 -35.50 8.53 -12.43
C ASN A 231 -35.58 10.00 -12.08
N GLY A 232 -34.42 10.64 -11.95
CA GLY A 232 -34.36 12.07 -11.68
C GLY A 232 -33.18 12.48 -10.82
N VAL A 233 -33.29 13.71 -10.32
CA VAL A 233 -32.28 14.36 -9.49
C VAL A 233 -32.61 14.13 -8.02
N TYR A 234 -31.62 13.69 -7.27
CA TYR A 234 -31.61 13.59 -5.83
C TYR A 234 -30.47 14.43 -5.27
N LEU A 235 -30.56 14.76 -4.00
CA LEU A 235 -29.50 15.41 -3.26
C LEU A 235 -28.91 14.42 -2.28
N TYR A 236 -27.63 14.54 -1.97
CA TYR A 236 -27.03 13.86 -0.85
C TYR A 236 -26.34 14.87 0.06
N ARG A 237 -26.27 14.57 1.35
CA ARG A 237 -25.35 15.25 2.28
C ARG A 237 -24.60 14.21 3.09
N VAL A 238 -23.42 14.59 3.52
CA VAL A 238 -22.58 13.77 4.38
C VAL A 238 -22.63 14.37 5.78
N ILE A 239 -22.65 13.52 6.80
CA ILE A 239 -22.55 13.90 8.20
C ILE A 239 -21.36 13.12 8.74
N VAL A 240 -20.38 13.84 9.27
CA VAL A 240 -19.17 13.26 9.85
C VAL A 240 -19.07 13.70 11.30
N ARG A 241 -18.84 12.75 12.20
CA ARG A 241 -18.60 13.04 13.62
C ARG A 241 -17.36 12.34 14.12
N ASN A 242 -16.64 13.03 14.98
CA ASN A 242 -15.49 12.51 15.70
C ASN A 242 -15.58 12.97 17.16
N GLU A 243 -15.55 12.05 18.11
CA GLU A 243 -15.71 12.31 19.55
C GLU A 243 -17.00 13.10 19.90
N GLY A 244 -18.02 13.01 19.04
CA GLY A 244 -19.28 13.76 19.16
C GLY A 244 -19.26 15.17 18.59
N GLU A 245 -18.11 15.68 18.12
CA GLU A 245 -17.99 16.95 17.40
C GLU A 245 -18.18 16.74 15.89
N ALA A 246 -18.80 17.72 15.22
CA ALA A 246 -18.97 17.68 13.77
C ALA A 246 -17.65 18.05 13.09
N MET A 247 -17.22 17.25 12.11
CA MET A 247 -16.08 17.60 11.28
C MET A 247 -16.50 18.50 10.13
N ASP A 248 -15.63 19.44 9.77
CA ASP A 248 -15.84 20.30 8.61
C ASP A 248 -15.77 19.47 7.32
N LEU A 249 -16.83 19.58 6.51
CA LEU A 249 -16.87 19.06 5.15
C LEU A 249 -16.50 20.18 4.21
N ARG A 250 -15.33 20.10 3.59
CA ARG A 250 -14.99 21.07 2.55
C ARG A 250 -15.44 20.53 1.20
N ALA A 251 -16.18 21.37 0.50
CA ALA A 251 -16.53 21.12 -0.90
C ALA A 251 -15.24 20.80 -1.69
N PRO A 252 -15.30 19.91 -2.70
CA PRO A 252 -14.14 19.64 -3.55
C PRO A 252 -13.48 20.96 -3.97
N ASN A 253 -12.15 21.03 -3.85
CA ASN A 253 -11.35 22.16 -4.30
C ASN A 253 -11.93 22.71 -5.61
N GLN A 254 -12.14 24.02 -5.65
CA GLN A 254 -12.76 24.84 -6.71
C GLN A 254 -12.14 24.69 -8.12
N GLU A 255 -11.29 23.70 -8.36
CA GLU A 255 -10.58 23.46 -9.62
C GLU A 255 -11.07 22.22 -10.38
N LEU A 256 -11.84 21.31 -9.76
CA LEU A 256 -12.40 20.13 -10.44
C LEU A 256 -13.93 20.04 -10.22
N ASP A 257 -14.64 20.63 -11.18
CA ASP A 257 -16.10 20.55 -11.43
C ASP A 257 -17.04 21.20 -10.40
N ASP A 258 -17.09 22.53 -10.47
CA ASP A 258 -17.91 23.49 -9.73
C ASP A 258 -19.46 23.34 -9.83
N ARG A 259 -20.00 22.16 -10.18
CA ARG A 259 -21.45 22.00 -10.40
C ARG A 259 -22.15 20.99 -9.48
N ALA A 260 -21.39 20.14 -8.79
CA ALA A 260 -21.93 19.02 -8.05
C ALA A 260 -22.21 19.31 -6.58
N PHE A 261 -21.43 20.17 -5.90
CA PHE A 261 -21.54 20.41 -4.46
C PHE A 261 -21.81 21.88 -4.16
N THR A 262 -22.92 22.20 -3.50
CA THR A 262 -23.27 23.58 -3.12
C THR A 262 -23.95 23.55 -1.75
N ARG A 263 -23.37 24.25 -0.75
CA ARG A 263 -23.96 24.41 0.60
C ARG A 263 -24.24 23.07 1.31
N ASP A 264 -23.23 22.22 1.47
CA ASP A 264 -23.30 20.93 2.17
C ASP A 264 -24.13 19.82 1.48
N TYR A 265 -24.67 20.11 0.29
CA TYR A 265 -25.39 19.12 -0.52
C TYR A 265 -24.70 18.88 -1.85
N GLY A 266 -24.56 17.61 -2.20
CA GLY A 266 -24.16 17.14 -3.52
C GLY A 266 -25.35 16.68 -4.37
N LYS A 267 -25.24 16.75 -5.69
CA LYS A 267 -26.26 16.25 -6.63
C LYS A 267 -25.99 14.82 -7.06
N LEU A 268 -27.05 14.05 -7.20
CA LEU A 268 -27.02 12.67 -7.65
C LEU A 268 -28.11 12.45 -8.71
N TYR A 269 -27.77 11.74 -9.79
CA TYR A 269 -28.65 11.53 -10.93
C TYR A 269 -28.87 10.02 -11.16
N ILE A 270 -30.14 9.61 -11.16
CA ILE A 270 -30.54 8.23 -11.43
C ILE A 270 -31.13 8.14 -12.84
N LEU A 271 -30.56 7.28 -13.68
CA LEU A 271 -30.96 7.00 -15.07
C LEU A 271 -31.37 5.53 -15.25
N ARG A 272 -32.66 5.20 -15.26
CA ARG A 272 -33.14 3.84 -15.57
C ARG A 272 -33.91 3.76 -16.87
#